data_AF-A0A327SYS2-F1
#
_entry.id   AF-A0A327SYS2-F1
#
_cell.length_a   1.000
_cell.length_b   1.000
_cell.length_c   1.000
_cell.angle_alpha   90.00
_cell.angle_beta   90.00
_cell.angle_gamma   90.00
#
_symmetry.space_group_name_H-M   'P 1'
#
loop_
_entity.id
_entity.type
_entity.pdbx_description
1 polymer ?
#
loop_
_entity_poly.entity_id
_entity_poly.type
_entity_poly.pdbx_seq_one_letter_code
_entity_poly.pdbx_strand_id
1 'polypeptide(L)'
;MLSARSLFQEIHDDDQAFRLFCSIAAKGEDQGGWENGRIARLVPDPELAPKVARHGADEDKHGRIFKALMHKRGLTERDVPHDTDYTMLLERQGIGLAHARLRRDEPLTERDVITYLAHSRVTEQRAAEQMLMLKRIFGDHPELGRAVRMISHDEDNHLAFCHEELLRLAYHGHGRAILDTLQSTARAEIRTYRDVSLAVMAHLGELLRWPRAKSAALAAGIHAVYGYERAGGWRRMTTLRMPARLNALGGPAPHEQFA
;
A
#
# COMPACT_ATOMS: atom_id res chain seq x y z
N MET A 1 17.25 -8.98 -21.25
CA MET A 1 17.43 -7.53 -21.04
C MET A 1 16.85 -7.17 -19.68
N LEU A 2 17.53 -6.33 -18.89
CA LEU A 2 17.01 -5.93 -17.57
C LEU A 2 15.87 -4.92 -17.77
N SER A 3 14.65 -5.31 -17.41
CA SER A 3 13.46 -4.48 -17.48
C SER A 3 12.51 -4.83 -16.33
N ALA A 4 11.56 -3.94 -16.01
CA ALA A 4 10.51 -4.27 -15.04
C ALA A 4 9.72 -5.52 -15.48
N ARG A 5 9.36 -5.62 -16.76
CA ARG A 5 8.64 -6.78 -17.31
C ARG A 5 9.42 -8.09 -17.09
N SER A 6 10.70 -8.13 -17.46
CA SER A 6 11.52 -9.33 -17.28
C SER A 6 11.70 -9.69 -15.80
N LEU A 7 11.90 -8.69 -14.94
CA LEU A 7 12.05 -8.90 -13.50
C LEU A 7 10.80 -9.55 -12.89
N PHE A 8 9.62 -8.99 -13.16
CA PHE A 8 8.38 -9.52 -12.64
C PHE A 8 8.01 -10.89 -13.24
N GLN A 9 8.36 -11.12 -14.51
CA GLN A 9 8.18 -12.43 -15.13
C GLN A 9 9.07 -13.49 -14.45
N GLU A 10 10.34 -13.17 -14.16
CA GLU A 10 11.22 -14.09 -13.41
C GLU A 10 10.68 -14.40 -12.02
N ILE A 11 10.13 -13.41 -11.31
CA ILE A 11 9.47 -13.63 -10.00
C ILE A 11 8.25 -14.54 -10.16
N HIS A 12 7.47 -14.34 -11.22
CA HIS A 12 6.28 -15.14 -11.50
C HIS A 12 6.60 -16.58 -11.88
N ASP A 13 7.71 -16.83 -12.56
CA ASP A 13 8.05 -18.15 -13.11
C ASP A 13 8.77 -19.06 -12.10
N ASP A 14 9.18 -18.53 -10.95
CA ASP A 14 9.77 -19.29 -9.84
C ASP A 14 8.82 -19.32 -8.64
N ASP A 15 8.45 -20.51 -8.18
CA ASP A 15 7.46 -20.66 -7.11
C ASP A 15 7.92 -20.11 -5.76
N GLN A 16 9.22 -20.14 -5.45
CA GLN A 16 9.71 -19.59 -4.17
C GLN A 16 9.75 -18.07 -4.20
N ALA A 17 10.15 -17.48 -5.33
CA ALA A 17 10.10 -16.04 -5.55
C ALA A 17 8.66 -15.52 -5.56
N PHE A 18 7.77 -16.20 -6.28
CA PHE A 18 6.34 -15.89 -6.32
C PHE A 18 5.71 -15.97 -4.94
N ARG A 19 5.98 -17.07 -4.19
CA ARG A 19 5.52 -17.26 -2.82
C ARG A 19 5.98 -16.13 -1.90
N LEU A 20 7.25 -15.73 -1.95
CA LEU A 20 7.77 -14.63 -1.15
C LEU A 20 7.06 -13.32 -1.50
N PHE A 21 6.97 -12.99 -2.79
CA PHE A 21 6.35 -11.76 -3.27
C PHE A 21 4.88 -11.66 -2.84
N CYS A 22 4.10 -12.72 -3.05
CA CYS A 22 2.69 -12.77 -2.63
C CYS A 22 2.52 -12.78 -1.10
N SER A 23 3.43 -13.42 -0.34
CA SER A 23 3.34 -13.41 1.14
C SER A 23 3.59 -12.01 1.71
N ILE A 24 4.56 -11.26 1.16
CA ILE A 24 4.80 -9.86 1.55
C ILE A 24 3.57 -9.01 1.28
N ALA A 25 3.01 -9.11 0.06
CA ALA A 25 1.81 -8.36 -0.32
C ALA A 25 0.62 -8.73 0.58
N ALA A 26 0.29 -10.02 0.72
CA ALA A 26 -0.82 -10.49 1.54
C ALA A 26 -0.74 -10.01 2.99
N LYS A 27 0.45 -10.01 3.60
CA LYS A 27 0.64 -9.51 4.95
C LYS A 27 0.40 -8.01 5.07
N GLY A 28 0.83 -7.23 4.07
CA GLY A 28 0.54 -5.80 3.98
C GLY A 28 -0.97 -5.54 3.95
N GLU A 29 -1.69 -6.24 3.09
CA GLU A 29 -3.14 -6.05 2.94
C GLU A 29 -3.92 -6.52 4.17
N ASP A 30 -3.54 -7.66 4.78
CA ASP A 30 -4.17 -8.13 6.03
C ASP A 30 -4.02 -7.09 7.16
N GLN A 31 -2.86 -6.44 7.25
CA GLN A 31 -2.65 -5.37 8.21
C GLN A 31 -3.48 -4.14 7.87
N GLY A 32 -3.49 -3.71 6.60
CA GLY A 32 -4.31 -2.59 6.13
C GLY A 32 -5.81 -2.81 6.39
N GLY A 33 -6.30 -4.03 6.19
CA GLY A 33 -7.67 -4.45 6.49
C GLY A 33 -7.99 -4.32 7.97
N TRP A 34 -7.14 -4.86 8.85
CA TRP A 34 -7.30 -4.73 10.28
C TRP A 34 -7.27 -3.27 10.76
N GLU A 35 -6.30 -2.47 10.28
CA GLU A 35 -6.15 -1.07 10.67
C GLU A 35 -7.38 -0.25 10.28
N ASN A 36 -7.80 -0.33 9.01
CA ASN A 36 -8.99 0.37 8.53
C ASN A 36 -10.26 -0.12 9.24
N GLY A 37 -10.41 -1.43 9.48
CA GLY A 37 -11.53 -1.97 10.25
C GLY A 37 -11.62 -1.39 11.66
N ARG A 38 -10.48 -1.21 12.33
CA ARG A 38 -10.43 -0.53 13.64
C ARG A 38 -10.73 0.95 13.54
N ILE A 39 -10.17 1.66 12.56
CA ILE A 39 -10.40 3.10 12.36
C ILE A 39 -11.88 3.38 12.07
N ALA A 40 -12.54 2.54 11.25
CA ALA A 40 -13.95 2.67 10.96
C ALA A 40 -14.85 2.61 12.20
N ARG A 41 -14.49 1.77 13.19
CA ARG A 41 -15.22 1.67 14.46
C ARG A 41 -14.96 2.82 15.43
N LEU A 42 -13.78 3.45 15.32
CA LEU A 42 -13.34 4.47 16.25
C LEU A 42 -13.59 5.89 15.73
N VAL A 43 -13.82 6.09 14.43
CA VAL A 43 -14.04 7.41 13.86
C VAL A 43 -15.44 7.94 14.22
N PRO A 44 -15.56 9.15 14.83
CA PRO A 44 -16.87 9.70 15.20
C PRO A 44 -17.72 10.17 14.02
N ASP A 45 -17.09 10.44 12.87
CA ASP A 45 -17.74 10.97 11.67
C ASP A 45 -18.57 9.86 10.98
N PRO A 46 -19.92 9.97 10.96
CA PRO A 46 -20.80 8.94 10.42
C PRO A 46 -20.76 8.83 8.88
N GLU A 47 -20.24 9.84 8.18
CA GLU A 47 -20.04 9.79 6.73
C GLU A 47 -18.69 9.15 6.37
N LEU A 48 -17.69 9.32 7.23
CA LEU A 48 -16.35 8.76 7.04
C LEU A 48 -16.30 7.27 7.42
N ALA A 49 -16.96 6.86 8.51
CA ALA A 49 -16.90 5.48 9.01
C ALA A 49 -17.21 4.41 7.94
N PRO A 50 -18.29 4.52 7.13
CA PRO A 50 -18.59 3.52 6.11
C PRO A 50 -17.56 3.46 4.97
N LYS A 51 -16.95 4.60 4.62
CA LYS A 51 -15.91 4.67 3.59
C LYS A 51 -14.63 3.98 4.05
N VAL A 52 -14.24 4.20 5.32
CA VAL A 52 -13.09 3.53 5.92
C VAL A 52 -13.34 2.03 6.10
N ALA A 53 -14.56 1.64 6.49
CA ALA A 53 -14.94 0.22 6.56
C ALA A 53 -14.82 -0.46 5.19
N ARG A 54 -15.22 0.25 4.11
CA ARG A 54 -15.05 -0.26 2.75
C ARG A 54 -13.59 -0.39 2.35
N HIS A 55 -12.78 0.61 2.63
CA HIS A 55 -11.33 0.55 2.42
C HIS A 55 -10.76 -0.72 3.07
N GLY A 56 -11.04 -0.96 4.35
CA GLY A 56 -10.58 -2.18 5.04
C GLY A 56 -11.08 -3.48 4.43
N ALA A 57 -12.34 -3.52 3.96
CA ALA A 57 -12.87 -4.70 3.28
C ALA A 57 -12.23 -4.96 1.90
N ASP A 58 -11.82 -3.91 1.21
CA ASP A 58 -11.08 -4.00 -0.05
C ASP A 58 -9.65 -4.53 0.21
N GLU A 59 -8.97 -4.07 1.26
CA GLU A 59 -7.68 -4.61 1.70
C GLU A 59 -7.77 -6.11 2.08
N ASP A 60 -8.74 -6.49 2.92
CA ASP A 60 -8.97 -7.89 3.27
C ASP A 60 -9.21 -8.76 2.01
N LYS A 61 -9.89 -8.20 1.00
CA LYS A 61 -10.13 -8.85 -0.28
C LYS A 61 -8.84 -9.00 -1.07
N HIS A 62 -7.96 -8.00 -1.09
CA HIS A 62 -6.66 -8.08 -1.75
C HIS A 62 -5.75 -9.13 -1.10
N GLY A 63 -5.70 -9.17 0.23
CA GLY A 63 -4.98 -10.21 0.99
C GLY A 63 -5.45 -11.62 0.59
N ARG A 64 -6.77 -11.84 0.54
CA ARG A 64 -7.36 -13.11 0.06
C ARG A 64 -7.00 -13.43 -1.39
N ILE A 65 -6.90 -12.43 -2.27
CA ILE A 65 -6.50 -12.64 -3.67
C ILE A 65 -5.06 -13.15 -3.74
N PHE A 66 -4.11 -12.54 -3.02
CA PHE A 66 -2.71 -12.99 -3.02
C PHE A 66 -2.57 -14.41 -2.46
N LYS A 67 -3.30 -14.74 -1.39
CA LYS A 67 -3.36 -16.10 -0.84
C LYS A 67 -3.93 -17.10 -1.83
N ALA A 68 -5.02 -16.75 -2.50
CA ALA A 68 -5.63 -17.60 -3.53
C ALA A 68 -4.70 -17.85 -4.72
N LEU A 69 -3.92 -16.85 -5.14
CA LEU A 69 -2.92 -16.98 -6.19
C LEU A 69 -1.83 -18.00 -5.81
N MET A 70 -1.34 -17.99 -4.56
CA MET A 70 -0.41 -19.00 -4.06
C MET A 70 -1.05 -20.39 -3.98
N HIS A 71 -2.27 -20.49 -3.43
CA HIS A 71 -2.99 -21.75 -3.32
C HIS A 71 -3.26 -22.42 -4.67
N LYS A 72 -3.55 -21.64 -5.72
CA LYS A 72 -3.73 -22.15 -7.09
C LYS A 72 -2.47 -22.87 -7.62
N ARG A 73 -1.29 -22.54 -7.08
CA ARG A 73 -0.01 -23.19 -7.39
C ARG A 73 0.39 -24.27 -6.39
N GLY A 74 -0.46 -24.61 -5.43
CA GLY A 74 -0.11 -25.55 -4.36
C GLY A 74 0.86 -24.97 -3.33
N LEU A 75 1.01 -23.64 -3.27
CA LEU A 75 1.89 -22.95 -2.34
C LEU A 75 1.09 -22.46 -1.12
N THR A 76 1.73 -22.48 0.05
CA THR A 76 1.22 -21.86 1.27
C THR A 76 1.99 -20.58 1.56
N GLU A 77 1.45 -19.69 2.39
CA GLU A 77 2.18 -18.50 2.85
C GLU A 77 3.52 -18.88 3.51
N ARG A 78 4.49 -17.98 3.46
CA ARG A 78 5.74 -18.08 4.23
C ARG A 78 5.89 -16.89 5.15
N ASP A 79 6.72 -17.06 6.18
CA ASP A 79 7.12 -15.95 7.02
C ASP A 79 7.75 -14.83 6.19
N VAL A 80 7.23 -13.62 6.41
CA VAL A 80 7.69 -12.40 5.76
C VAL A 80 8.92 -11.87 6.51
N PRO A 81 10.08 -11.72 5.85
CA PRO A 81 11.27 -11.13 6.46
C PRO A 81 10.98 -9.74 7.05
N HIS A 82 11.47 -9.48 8.27
CA HIS A 82 11.17 -8.24 8.99
C HIS A 82 11.66 -6.97 8.29
N ASP A 83 12.68 -7.07 7.45
CA ASP A 83 13.23 -5.97 6.65
C ASP A 83 12.41 -5.69 5.37
N THR A 84 11.48 -6.59 5.02
CA THR A 84 10.51 -6.41 3.92
C THR A 84 9.13 -5.98 4.40
N ASP A 85 8.93 -5.91 5.72
CA ASP A 85 7.66 -5.60 6.37
C ASP A 85 7.39 -4.08 6.37
N TYR A 86 6.98 -3.57 5.21
CA TYR A 86 6.84 -2.14 4.91
C TYR A 86 5.99 -1.40 5.94
N THR A 87 4.83 -1.94 6.29
CA THR A 87 3.85 -1.33 7.20
C THR A 87 4.39 -1.26 8.62
N MET A 88 5.03 -2.32 9.12
CA MET A 88 5.70 -2.33 10.43
C MET A 88 6.90 -1.37 10.49
N LEU A 89 7.66 -1.24 9.41
CA LEU A 89 8.79 -0.31 9.36
C LEU A 89 8.35 1.15 9.37
N LEU A 90 7.18 1.47 8.79
CA LEU A 90 6.57 2.80 8.90
C LEU A 90 6.09 3.08 10.33
N GLU A 91 5.38 2.15 10.96
CA GLU A 91 4.91 2.33 12.32
C GLU A 91 6.07 2.54 13.31
N ARG A 92 7.16 1.77 13.17
CA ARG A 92 8.37 1.92 14.01
C ARG A 92 9.01 3.30 13.89
N GLN A 93 8.76 4.01 12.78
CA GLN A 93 9.19 5.39 12.56
C GLN A 93 8.17 6.43 13.06
N GLY A 94 7.07 5.98 13.68
CA GLY A 94 5.99 6.84 14.17
C GLY A 94 5.10 7.37 13.03
N ILE A 95 5.03 6.66 11.90
CA ILE A 95 4.21 7.04 10.75
C ILE A 95 2.90 6.25 10.78
N GLY A 96 1.79 6.94 10.50
CA GLY A 96 0.45 6.38 10.62
C GLY A 96 -0.06 6.34 12.07
N LEU A 97 -1.18 5.65 12.27
CA LEU A 97 -1.70 5.39 13.60
C LEU A 97 -1.09 4.10 14.14
N ALA A 98 -0.45 4.18 15.31
CA ALA A 98 0.14 3.00 15.93
C ALA A 98 -0.93 1.95 16.30
N HIS A 99 -0.59 0.66 16.23
CA HIS A 99 -1.47 -0.43 16.65
C HIS A 99 -1.92 -0.26 18.11
N ALA A 100 -1.02 0.21 18.96
CA ALA A 100 -1.31 0.51 20.36
C ALA A 100 -2.39 1.60 20.53
N ARG A 101 -2.55 2.51 19.56
CA ARG A 101 -3.63 3.50 19.53
C ARG A 101 -4.94 2.89 19.03
N LEU A 102 -4.88 2.07 17.98
CA LEU A 102 -6.05 1.44 17.35
C LEU A 102 -6.68 0.33 18.21
N ARG A 103 -5.89 -0.28 19.10
CA ARG A 103 -6.39 -1.25 20.08
C ARG A 103 -7.13 -0.63 21.25
N ARG A 104 -7.01 0.68 21.47
CA ARG A 104 -7.81 1.38 22.47
C ARG A 104 -9.21 1.57 21.91
N ASP A 105 -10.24 1.16 22.64
CA ASP A 105 -11.64 1.39 22.28
C ASP A 105 -12.05 2.84 22.63
N GLU A 106 -11.23 3.79 22.18
CA GLU A 106 -11.39 5.23 22.41
C GLU A 106 -11.60 5.93 21.07
N PRO A 107 -12.62 6.80 20.95
CA PRO A 107 -12.90 7.53 19.71
C PRO A 107 -11.66 8.23 19.15
N LEU A 108 -11.52 8.25 17.82
CA LEU A 108 -10.45 8.97 17.15
C LEU A 108 -10.64 10.48 17.30
N THR A 109 -9.55 11.16 17.65
CA THR A 109 -9.51 12.62 17.58
C THR A 109 -9.42 13.06 16.13
N GLU A 110 -9.75 14.32 15.85
CA GLU A 110 -9.56 14.91 14.53
C GLU A 110 -8.10 14.82 14.05
N ARG A 111 -7.13 14.98 14.97
CA ARG A 111 -5.71 14.79 14.67
C ARG A 111 -5.40 13.35 14.26
N ASP A 112 -6.03 12.36 14.90
CA ASP A 112 -5.87 10.96 14.52
C ASP A 112 -6.41 10.73 13.10
N VAL A 113 -7.58 11.31 12.77
CA VAL A 113 -8.19 11.23 11.43
C VAL A 113 -7.31 11.86 10.37
N ILE A 114 -6.74 13.05 10.63
CA ILE A 114 -5.78 13.70 9.73
C ILE A 114 -4.53 12.81 9.55
N THR A 115 -4.02 12.23 10.63
CA THR A 115 -2.85 11.35 10.60
C THR A 115 -3.11 10.12 9.74
N TYR A 116 -4.26 9.47 9.94
CA TYR A 116 -4.72 8.34 9.14
C TYR A 116 -4.84 8.71 7.66
N LEU A 117 -5.65 9.72 7.31
CA LEU A 117 -5.92 10.06 5.92
C LEU A 117 -4.66 10.53 5.19
N ALA A 118 -3.79 11.28 5.85
CA ALA A 118 -2.51 11.70 5.26
C ALA A 118 -1.54 10.53 5.10
N HIS A 119 -1.54 9.57 6.04
CA HIS A 119 -0.79 8.33 5.91
C HIS A 119 -1.30 7.51 4.73
N SER A 120 -2.58 7.13 4.74
CA SER A 120 -3.22 6.36 3.67
C SER A 120 -3.02 7.03 2.34
N ARG A 121 -3.24 8.34 2.20
CA ARG A 121 -2.99 9.03 0.93
C ARG A 121 -1.62 8.74 0.33
N VAL A 122 -0.57 8.78 1.16
CA VAL A 122 0.82 8.60 0.70
C VAL A 122 1.07 7.14 0.33
N THR A 123 0.58 6.20 1.13
CA THR A 123 0.71 4.76 0.85
C THR A 123 -0.14 4.34 -0.35
N GLU A 124 -1.37 4.83 -0.48
CA GLU A 124 -2.24 4.63 -1.65
C GLU A 124 -1.62 5.18 -2.92
N GLN A 125 -0.94 6.34 -2.85
CA GLN A 125 -0.22 6.87 -4.01
C GLN A 125 0.86 5.90 -4.49
N ARG A 126 1.56 5.24 -3.56
CA ARG A 126 2.57 4.22 -3.87
C ARG A 126 1.91 2.96 -4.42
N ALA A 127 0.87 2.45 -3.75
CA ALA A 127 0.14 1.25 -4.14
C ALA A 127 -0.45 1.39 -5.54
N ALA A 128 -1.15 2.50 -5.83
CA ALA A 128 -1.69 2.78 -7.16
C ALA A 128 -0.61 2.84 -8.25
N GLU A 129 0.55 3.44 -7.99
CA GLU A 129 1.67 3.47 -8.94
C GLU A 129 2.26 2.07 -9.22
N GLN A 130 2.42 1.26 -8.18
CA GLN A 130 2.91 -0.12 -8.31
C GLN A 130 1.89 -1.01 -9.02
N MET A 131 0.63 -0.92 -8.66
CA MET A 131 -0.45 -1.69 -9.25
C MET A 131 -0.70 -1.31 -10.71
N LEU A 132 -0.55 -0.04 -11.06
CA LEU A 132 -0.57 0.39 -12.47
C LEU A 132 0.58 -0.23 -13.27
N MET A 133 1.78 -0.34 -12.67
CA MET A 133 2.92 -1.02 -13.31
C MET A 133 2.63 -2.51 -13.50
N LEU A 134 2.14 -3.20 -12.47
CA LEU A 134 1.77 -4.61 -12.54
C LEU A 134 0.64 -4.85 -13.55
N LYS A 135 -0.36 -3.97 -13.62
CA LYS A 135 -1.43 -4.02 -14.62
C LYS A 135 -0.90 -3.86 -16.05
N ARG A 136 0.10 -3.01 -16.29
CA ARG A 136 0.74 -2.91 -17.62
C ARG A 136 1.54 -4.16 -18.00
N ILE A 137 2.08 -4.87 -17.02
CA ILE A 137 2.90 -6.06 -17.24
C ILE A 137 2.01 -7.30 -17.41
N PHE A 138 1.08 -7.51 -16.49
CA PHE A 138 0.27 -8.72 -16.34
C PHE A 138 -1.21 -8.54 -16.63
N GLY A 139 -1.66 -7.37 -17.10
CA GLY A 139 -3.07 -7.11 -17.37
C GLY A 139 -3.71 -8.18 -18.24
N ASP A 140 -3.02 -8.64 -19.27
CA ASP A 140 -3.53 -9.68 -20.18
C ASP A 140 -3.05 -11.10 -19.81
N HIS A 141 -2.37 -11.26 -18.67
CA HIS A 141 -1.92 -12.57 -18.20
C HIS A 141 -3.14 -13.43 -17.84
N PRO A 142 -3.24 -14.67 -18.35
CA PRO A 142 -4.43 -15.51 -18.17
C PRO A 142 -4.74 -15.80 -16.69
N GLU A 143 -3.71 -15.86 -15.85
CA GLU A 143 -3.86 -16.19 -14.43
C GLU A 143 -3.92 -14.97 -13.52
N LEU A 144 -3.19 -13.91 -13.86
CA LEU A 144 -2.99 -12.75 -12.98
C LEU A 144 -3.82 -11.55 -13.39
N GLY A 145 -4.20 -11.45 -14.67
CA GLY A 145 -4.80 -10.27 -15.27
C GLY A 145 -6.05 -9.79 -14.56
N ARG A 146 -6.90 -10.71 -14.12
CA ARG A 146 -8.10 -10.37 -13.34
C ARG A 146 -7.74 -9.76 -11.99
N ALA A 147 -6.82 -10.39 -11.25
CA ALA A 147 -6.39 -9.92 -9.94
C ALA A 147 -5.75 -8.53 -10.02
N VAL A 148 -4.76 -8.34 -10.90
CA VAL A 148 -4.03 -7.06 -11.00
C VAL A 148 -4.92 -5.91 -11.47
N ARG A 149 -5.90 -6.17 -12.35
CA ARG A 149 -6.86 -5.13 -12.77
C ARG A 149 -7.84 -4.75 -11.66
N MET A 150 -8.28 -5.73 -10.86
CA MET A 150 -9.19 -5.50 -9.74
C MET A 150 -8.50 -4.66 -8.67
N ILE A 151 -7.36 -5.13 -8.18
CA ILE A 151 -6.57 -4.42 -7.14
C ILE A 151 -6.22 -3.02 -7.65
N SER A 152 -5.69 -2.89 -8.88
CA SER A 152 -5.39 -1.57 -9.46
C SER A 152 -6.59 -0.63 -9.53
N HIS A 153 -7.81 -1.14 -9.72
CA HIS A 153 -9.01 -0.30 -9.72
C HIS A 153 -9.39 0.15 -8.31
N ASP A 154 -9.23 -0.73 -7.33
CA ASP A 154 -9.50 -0.44 -5.93
C ASP A 154 -8.49 0.57 -5.38
N GLU A 155 -7.19 0.45 -5.69
CA GLU A 155 -6.17 1.44 -5.33
C GLU A 155 -6.47 2.85 -5.87
N ASP A 156 -6.95 2.94 -7.11
CA ASP A 156 -7.38 4.21 -7.69
C ASP A 156 -8.56 4.82 -6.89
N ASN A 157 -9.45 3.98 -6.36
CA ASN A 157 -10.57 4.41 -5.51
C ASN A 157 -10.11 4.80 -4.11
N HIS A 158 -9.17 4.08 -3.49
CA HIS A 158 -8.57 4.41 -2.19
C HIS A 158 -7.85 5.75 -2.25
N LEU A 159 -7.05 5.97 -3.30
CA LEU A 159 -6.36 7.23 -3.54
C LEU A 159 -7.34 8.38 -3.76
N ALA A 160 -8.39 8.18 -4.55
CA ALA A 160 -9.45 9.17 -4.77
C ALA A 160 -10.15 9.54 -3.45
N PHE A 161 -10.52 8.55 -2.65
CA PHE A 161 -11.11 8.74 -1.32
C PHE A 161 -10.21 9.59 -0.43
N CYS A 162 -8.93 9.27 -0.34
CA CYS A 162 -7.99 10.02 0.49
C CYS A 162 -7.85 11.48 0.03
N HIS A 163 -7.83 11.71 -1.28
CA HIS A 163 -7.82 13.06 -1.85
C HIS A 163 -9.05 13.87 -1.44
N GLU A 164 -10.23 13.30 -1.60
CA GLU A 164 -11.50 13.94 -1.32
C GLU A 164 -11.64 14.30 0.17
N GLU A 165 -11.38 13.35 1.07
CA GLU A 165 -11.53 13.58 2.51
C GLU A 165 -10.50 14.57 3.06
N LEU A 166 -9.25 14.53 2.58
CA LEU A 166 -8.26 15.53 2.97
C LEU A 166 -8.61 16.92 2.43
N LEU A 167 -9.19 17.03 1.23
CA LEU A 167 -9.66 18.31 0.71
C LEU A 167 -10.86 18.84 1.50
N ARG A 168 -11.78 17.95 1.93
CA ARG A 168 -12.90 18.29 2.81
C ARG A 168 -12.39 18.85 4.14
N LEU A 169 -11.44 18.18 4.79
CA LEU A 169 -10.84 18.67 6.04
C LEU A 169 -10.02 19.96 5.83
N ALA A 170 -9.34 20.11 4.69
CA ALA A 170 -8.64 21.35 4.37
C ALA A 170 -9.60 22.53 4.23
N TYR A 171 -10.78 22.33 3.63
CA TYR A 171 -11.84 23.33 3.54
C TYR A 171 -12.35 23.76 4.93
N HIS A 172 -12.36 22.84 5.90
CA HIS A 172 -12.69 23.13 7.30
C HIS A 172 -11.54 23.75 8.11
N GLY A 173 -10.41 24.09 7.49
CA GLY A 173 -9.32 24.84 8.12
C GLY A 173 -8.10 24.02 8.53
N HIS A 174 -8.08 22.71 8.27
CA HIS A 174 -6.97 21.83 8.65
C HIS A 174 -5.80 21.80 7.66
N GLY A 175 -5.81 22.66 6.63
CA GLY A 175 -4.87 22.61 5.51
C GLY A 175 -3.39 22.59 5.90
N ARG A 176 -3.00 23.35 6.94
CA ARG A 176 -1.60 23.36 7.40
C ARG A 176 -1.20 22.05 8.08
N ALA A 177 -2.02 21.54 8.99
CA ALA A 177 -1.77 20.27 9.67
C ALA A 177 -1.72 19.10 8.69
N ILE A 178 -2.60 19.10 7.68
CA ILE A 178 -2.60 18.12 6.59
C ILE A 178 -1.30 18.19 5.80
N LEU A 179 -0.87 19.38 5.38
CA LEU A 179 0.35 19.54 4.61
C LEU A 179 1.59 19.07 5.38
N ASP A 180 1.72 19.48 6.65
CA ASP A 180 2.86 19.09 7.49
C ASP A 180 2.88 17.56 7.70
N THR A 181 1.72 16.94 7.91
CA THR A 181 1.59 15.49 8.05
C THR A 181 1.94 14.76 6.75
N LEU A 182 1.39 15.18 5.62
CA LEU A 182 1.70 14.63 4.29
C LEU A 182 3.20 14.68 3.98
N GLN A 183 3.86 15.81 4.28
CA GLN A 183 5.29 15.96 4.04
C GLN A 183 6.14 15.08 4.95
N SER A 184 5.78 14.97 6.22
CA SER A 184 6.46 14.09 7.17
C SER A 184 6.34 12.63 6.73
N THR A 185 5.11 12.19 6.44
CA THR A 185 4.81 10.85 5.96
C THR A 185 5.53 10.53 4.66
N ALA A 186 5.45 11.38 3.63
CA ALA A 186 6.10 11.14 2.34
C ALA A 186 7.62 10.99 2.47
N ARG A 187 8.27 11.79 3.33
CA ARG A 187 9.73 11.67 3.54
C ARG A 187 10.12 10.36 4.22
N ALA A 188 9.32 9.89 5.16
CA ALA A 188 9.54 8.62 5.84
C ALA A 188 9.23 7.43 4.93
N GLU A 189 8.13 7.52 4.17
CA GLU A 189 7.75 6.54 3.16
C GLU A 189 8.86 6.34 2.12
N ILE A 190 9.38 7.41 1.52
CA ILE A 190 10.43 7.30 0.49
C ILE A 190 11.68 6.58 1.00
N ARG A 191 12.05 6.80 2.28
CA ARG A 191 13.19 6.08 2.89
C ARG A 191 12.84 4.61 3.12
N THR A 192 11.67 4.34 3.68
CA THR A 192 11.21 2.98 3.97
C THR A 192 11.04 2.17 2.70
N TYR A 193 10.44 2.75 1.67
CA TYR A 193 10.26 2.14 0.36
C TYR A 193 11.58 1.75 -0.29
N ARG A 194 12.60 2.62 -0.20
CA ARG A 194 13.96 2.29 -0.65
C ARG A 194 14.51 1.08 0.11
N ASP A 195 14.45 1.10 1.44
CA ASP A 195 15.04 0.05 2.27
C ASP A 195 14.35 -1.30 2.07
N VAL A 196 13.01 -1.29 2.05
CA VAL A 196 12.19 -2.46 1.73
C VAL A 196 12.48 -2.95 0.31
N SER A 197 12.54 -2.07 -0.69
CA SER A 197 12.84 -2.48 -2.06
C SER A 197 14.21 -3.15 -2.18
N LEU A 198 15.22 -2.64 -1.47
CA LEU A 198 16.56 -3.26 -1.43
C LEU A 198 16.50 -4.63 -0.76
N ALA A 199 15.81 -4.75 0.38
CA ALA A 199 15.63 -6.02 1.08
C ALA A 199 14.91 -7.05 0.22
N VAL A 200 13.77 -6.68 -0.38
CA VAL A 200 13.00 -7.56 -1.28
C VAL A 200 13.86 -8.02 -2.46
N MET A 201 14.61 -7.12 -3.10
CA MET A 201 15.50 -7.51 -4.20
C MET A 201 16.67 -8.40 -3.75
N ALA A 202 17.16 -8.24 -2.52
CA ALA A 202 18.19 -9.12 -1.98
C ALA A 202 17.65 -10.54 -1.76
N HIS A 203 16.51 -10.68 -1.08
CA HIS A 203 15.85 -11.98 -0.85
C HIS A 203 15.47 -12.66 -2.17
N LEU A 204 14.91 -11.92 -3.14
CA LEU A 204 14.59 -12.45 -4.47
C LEU A 204 15.85 -12.84 -5.25
N GLY A 205 16.92 -12.05 -5.16
CA GLY A 205 18.17 -12.33 -5.82
C GLY A 205 18.86 -13.59 -5.30
N GLU A 206 18.71 -13.90 -4.02
CA GLU A 206 19.18 -15.15 -3.43
C GLU A 206 18.36 -16.35 -3.93
N LEU A 207 17.03 -16.25 -3.93
CA LEU A 207 16.13 -17.31 -4.41
C LEU A 207 16.34 -17.60 -5.90
N LEU A 208 16.38 -16.55 -6.72
CA LEU A 208 16.53 -16.63 -8.17
C LEU A 208 18.00 -16.75 -8.63
N ARG A 209 18.96 -16.79 -7.69
CA ARG A 209 20.40 -16.88 -7.93
C ARG A 209 20.92 -15.84 -8.93
N TRP A 210 20.49 -14.59 -8.77
CA TRP A 210 20.90 -13.52 -9.69
C TRP A 210 22.42 -13.30 -9.67
N PRO A 211 23.05 -13.06 -10.84
CA PRO A 211 24.43 -12.61 -10.88
C PRO A 211 24.61 -11.30 -10.12
N ARG A 212 25.75 -11.13 -9.44
CA ARG A 212 26.08 -9.92 -8.67
C ARG A 212 25.88 -8.62 -9.47
N ALA A 213 26.20 -8.64 -10.76
CA ALA A 213 26.01 -7.49 -11.65
C ALA A 213 24.54 -7.09 -11.79
N LYS A 214 23.62 -8.06 -11.85
CA LYS A 214 22.18 -7.80 -11.92
C LYS A 214 21.67 -7.21 -10.61
N SER A 215 22.04 -7.80 -9.47
CA SER A 215 21.65 -7.29 -8.15
C SER A 215 22.18 -5.87 -7.92
N ALA A 216 23.43 -5.60 -8.31
CA ALA A 216 24.02 -4.25 -8.24
C ALA A 216 23.28 -3.25 -9.13
N ALA A 217 22.89 -3.64 -10.35
CA ALA A 217 22.12 -2.78 -11.25
C ALA A 217 20.72 -2.45 -10.71
N LEU A 218 20.03 -3.44 -10.11
CA LEU A 218 18.73 -3.24 -9.46
C LEU A 218 18.85 -2.31 -8.25
N ALA A 219 19.86 -2.52 -7.39
CA ALA A 219 20.12 -1.65 -6.25
C ALA A 219 20.43 -0.21 -6.69
N ALA A 220 21.24 -0.02 -7.74
CA ALA A 220 21.50 1.29 -8.31
C ALA A 220 20.23 1.97 -8.82
N GLY A 221 19.33 1.20 -9.48
CA GLY A 221 18.01 1.68 -9.89
C GLY A 221 17.15 2.16 -8.71
N ILE A 222 17.11 1.40 -7.62
CA ILE A 222 16.39 1.78 -6.39
C ILE A 222 16.96 3.07 -5.80
N HIS A 223 18.29 3.20 -5.73
CA HIS A 223 18.93 4.43 -5.24
C HIS A 223 18.67 5.64 -6.16
N ALA A 224 18.61 5.43 -7.47
CA ALA A 224 18.27 6.49 -8.42
C ALA A 224 16.82 6.99 -8.22
N VAL A 225 15.86 6.06 -8.07
CA VAL A 225 14.47 6.40 -7.73
C VAL A 225 14.41 7.15 -6.42
N TYR A 226 15.07 6.66 -5.37
CA TYR A 226 15.16 7.35 -4.08
C TYR A 226 15.71 8.78 -4.20
N GLY A 227 16.77 8.97 -5.00
CA GLY A 227 17.34 10.29 -5.27
C GLY A 227 16.36 11.24 -5.97
N TYR A 228 15.66 10.75 -6.99
CA TYR A 228 14.59 11.49 -7.68
C TYR A 228 13.45 11.89 -6.72
N GLU A 229 12.99 10.94 -5.91
CA GLU A 229 11.89 11.17 -4.96
C GLU A 229 12.26 12.21 -3.92
N ARG A 230 13.49 12.15 -3.42
CA ARG A 230 14.04 13.15 -2.51
C ARG A 230 14.19 14.54 -3.13
N ALA A 231 14.61 14.63 -4.39
CA ALA A 231 14.84 15.89 -5.06
C ALA A 231 13.53 16.65 -5.37
N GLY A 232 12.48 15.93 -5.72
CA GLY A 232 11.19 16.55 -6.03
C GLY A 232 10.02 15.60 -6.30
N GLY A 233 10.29 14.31 -6.51
CA GLY A 233 9.24 13.32 -6.74
C GLY A 233 8.26 13.19 -5.57
N TRP A 234 8.64 13.52 -4.33
CA TRP A 234 7.76 13.52 -3.16
C TRP A 234 6.53 14.42 -3.32
N ARG A 235 6.59 15.47 -4.16
CA ARG A 235 5.47 16.39 -4.36
C ARG A 235 4.22 15.67 -4.87
N ARG A 236 4.38 14.59 -5.64
CA ARG A 236 3.24 13.81 -6.12
C ARG A 236 2.48 13.11 -5.00
N MET A 237 3.15 12.75 -3.90
CA MET A 237 2.56 12.14 -2.71
C MET A 237 1.94 13.16 -1.74
N THR A 238 2.22 14.45 -1.90
CA THR A 238 1.73 15.48 -0.97
C THR A 238 0.77 16.47 -1.63
N THR A 239 0.75 16.55 -2.95
CA THR A 239 -0.16 17.46 -3.68
C THR A 239 -1.57 16.88 -3.66
N LEU A 240 -2.54 17.60 -3.10
CA LEU A 240 -3.96 17.21 -3.17
C LEU A 240 -4.61 17.79 -4.42
N ARG A 241 -5.49 17.01 -5.05
CA ARG A 241 -6.27 17.39 -6.23
C ARG A 241 -7.65 16.77 -6.10
N MET A 242 -8.69 17.47 -6.58
CA MET A 242 -10.02 16.88 -6.63
C MET A 242 -9.98 15.65 -7.54
N PRO A 243 -10.38 14.45 -7.07
CA PRO A 243 -10.35 13.26 -7.89
C PRO A 243 -11.44 13.32 -8.98
N ALA A 244 -11.19 12.63 -10.09
CA ALA A 244 -12.17 12.54 -11.18
C ALA A 244 -13.42 11.74 -10.77
N ARG A 245 -13.25 10.75 -9.89
CA ARG A 245 -14.33 9.98 -9.26
C ARG A 245 -14.54 10.49 -7.85
N LEU A 246 -15.68 11.13 -7.61
CA LEU A 246 -16.13 11.53 -6.28
C LEU A 246 -16.82 10.36 -5.58
N ASN A 247 -16.78 10.38 -4.25
CA ASN A 247 -17.41 9.39 -3.39
C ASN A 247 -17.02 7.95 -3.77
N ALA A 248 -15.73 7.74 -4.10
CA ALA A 248 -15.23 6.49 -4.68
C ALA A 248 -15.50 5.26 -3.78
N LEU A 249 -15.47 5.45 -2.46
CA LEU A 249 -15.80 4.45 -1.45
C LEU A 249 -17.20 4.62 -0.83
N GLY A 250 -18.04 5.47 -1.43
CA GLY A 250 -19.37 5.76 -0.92
C GLY A 250 -20.38 4.63 -1.09
N GLY A 251 -21.27 4.49 -0.11
CA GLY A 251 -22.39 3.54 -0.11
C GLY A 251 -22.51 2.84 1.24
N PRO A 252 -23.41 1.86 1.38
CA PRO A 252 -23.58 1.14 2.63
C PRO A 252 -22.28 0.46 3.05
N ALA A 253 -22.04 0.40 4.36
CA ALA A 253 -20.90 -0.31 4.92
C ALA A 253 -20.96 -1.79 4.49
N PRO A 254 -19.82 -2.42 4.14
CA PRO A 254 -19.78 -3.86 3.92
C PRO A 254 -20.32 -4.60 5.15
N HIS A 255 -21.08 -5.66 4.95
CA HIS A 255 -21.50 -6.53 6.06
C HIS A 255 -20.25 -7.16 6.69
N GLU A 256 -20.09 -7.04 8.01
CA GLU A 256 -19.04 -7.74 8.75
C GLU A 256 -19.26 -9.26 8.60
N GLN A 257 -18.47 -9.91 7.74
CA GLN A 257 -18.38 -11.37 7.71
C GLN A 257 -17.42 -11.79 8.81
N PHE A 258 -17.90 -11.88 10.04
CA PHE A 258 -17.16 -12.56 11.09
C PHE A 258 -17.14 -14.07 10.81
N ALA A 259 -15.94 -14.64 10.83
CA ALA A 259 -15.71 -16.04 11.19
C ALA A 259 -15.13 -16.06 12.60
#